data_AF-E0UU63-F1
#
_entry.id   AF-E0UU63-F1
#
_cell.length_a   1.000
_cell.length_b   1.000
_cell.length_c   1.000
_cell.angle_alpha   90.00
_cell.angle_beta   90.00
_cell.angle_gamma   90.00
#
_symmetry.space_group_name_H-M   'P 1'
#
loop_
_entity.id
_entity.type
_entity.pdbx_description
1 polymer ?
#
loop_
_entity_poly.entity_id
_entity_poly.type
_entity_poly.pdbx_seq_one_letter_code
_entity_poly.pdbx_strand_id
1 'polypeptide(L)'
;MYKIFLFLLLNIALYAQNPKAFSTLGDIIYNNVDKIQKLENIDDYEVYKKKIKEYVADVKKLKKEGFALDEGVNTNKMQYLNKLRKLSQTNDFFVRSAKRNLDLAIENENSKLFTRLINTGLIDEKKSKNKIIDYYFAHSDEVSATGLIQKYLDNDKKLRAKKEYKKSLLNSKKLRELEKIRRIRKNDKLEQEKLEQQLNQEVQKKKLEIRQEQKKELSKTI
;
A
#
# COMPACT_ATOMS: atom_id res chain seq x y z
N MET A 1 -1.83 28.36 22.63
CA MET A 1 -1.48 27.50 21.47
C MET A 1 -2.66 26.66 20.95
N TYR A 2 -3.53 26.11 21.81
CA TYR A 2 -4.71 25.33 21.36
C TYR A 2 -5.66 26.12 20.43
N LYS A 3 -5.85 27.42 20.67
CA LYS A 3 -6.67 28.30 19.81
C LYS A 3 -6.11 28.46 18.38
N ILE A 4 -4.79 28.48 18.23
CA ILE A 4 -4.12 28.57 16.91
C ILE A 4 -4.27 27.24 16.15
N PHE A 5 -4.14 26.12 16.86
CA PHE A 5 -4.35 24.78 16.29
C PHE A 5 -5.80 24.57 15.83
N LEU A 6 -6.77 25.11 16.59
CA LEU A 6 -8.20 25.03 16.24
C LEU A 6 -8.55 25.88 15.01
N PHE A 7 -7.93 27.06 14.86
CA PHE A 7 -8.04 27.88 13.63
C PHE A 7 -7.41 27.18 12.42
N LEU A 8 -6.31 26.45 12.60
CA LEU A 8 -5.64 25.72 11.52
C LEU A 8 -6.45 24.52 11.05
N LEU A 9 -7.10 23.80 11.98
CA LEU A 9 -8.05 22.72 11.66
C LEU A 9 -9.34 23.25 11.00
N LEU A 10 -9.84 24.41 11.43
CA LEU A 10 -11.02 25.04 10.82
C LEU A 10 -10.77 25.46 9.36
N ASN A 11 -9.57 25.97 9.07
CA ASN A 11 -9.15 26.29 7.70
C ASN A 11 -9.10 25.05 6.81
N ILE A 12 -8.65 23.89 7.33
CA ILE A 12 -8.63 22.63 6.56
C ILE A 12 -10.06 22.10 6.33
N ALA A 13 -10.96 22.27 7.30
CA ALA A 13 -12.35 21.81 7.20
C ALA A 13 -13.22 22.65 6.25
N LEU A 14 -12.85 23.90 5.98
CA LEU A 14 -13.61 24.84 5.13
C LEU A 14 -13.31 24.71 3.63
N TYR A 15 -12.25 24.01 3.22
CA TYR A 15 -12.00 23.71 1.80
C TYR A 15 -12.73 22.44 1.39
N ALA A 16 -14.03 22.54 1.12
CA ALA A 16 -14.66 21.58 0.22
C ALA A 16 -13.84 21.59 -1.09
N GLN A 17 -13.18 20.47 -1.41
CA GLN A 17 -12.28 20.44 -2.57
C GLN A 17 -13.07 20.67 -3.87
N ASN A 18 -14.33 20.22 -3.94
CA ASN A 18 -15.24 20.38 -5.07
C ASN A 18 -16.67 20.72 -4.58
N PRO A 19 -17.50 21.35 -5.43
CA PRO A 19 -18.92 21.55 -5.16
C PRO A 19 -19.69 20.25 -4.95
N LYS A 20 -20.67 20.27 -4.05
CA LYS A 20 -21.63 19.17 -3.80
C LYS A 20 -22.65 19.06 -4.94
N ALA A 21 -23.04 20.18 -5.53
CA ALA A 21 -23.98 20.23 -6.65
C ALA A 21 -23.48 19.38 -7.82
N PHE A 22 -24.18 18.27 -8.06
CA PHE A 22 -23.89 17.29 -9.10
C PHE A 22 -22.47 16.68 -8.98
N SER A 23 -21.98 16.47 -7.75
CA SER A 23 -20.63 15.97 -7.46
C SER A 23 -20.27 14.68 -8.20
N THR A 24 -21.20 13.74 -8.39
CA THR A 24 -20.97 12.49 -9.14
C THR A 24 -20.39 12.73 -10.54
N LEU A 25 -20.86 13.78 -11.23
CA LEU A 25 -20.34 14.17 -12.53
C LEU A 25 -19.19 15.17 -12.41
N GLY A 26 -19.32 16.12 -11.48
CA GLY A 26 -18.38 17.22 -11.31
C GLY A 26 -17.02 16.79 -10.82
N ASP A 27 -16.94 15.87 -9.86
CA ASP A 27 -15.68 15.46 -9.24
C ASP A 27 -14.70 14.90 -10.27
N ILE A 28 -15.18 14.10 -11.22
CA ILE A 28 -14.36 13.55 -12.29
C ILE A 28 -13.74 14.68 -13.11
N ILE A 29 -14.56 15.68 -13.48
CA ILE A 29 -14.14 16.82 -14.28
C ILE A 29 -13.14 17.68 -13.50
N TYR A 30 -13.47 18.05 -12.26
CA TYR A 30 -12.64 18.90 -11.41
C TYR A 30 -11.28 18.27 -11.09
N ASN A 31 -11.27 16.97 -10.79
CA ASN A 31 -10.04 16.26 -10.43
C ASN A 31 -9.13 15.98 -11.65
N ASN A 32 -9.67 16.08 -12.87
CA ASN A 32 -8.91 15.87 -14.10
C ASN A 32 -8.36 17.15 -14.72
N VAL A 33 -8.78 18.34 -14.29
CA VAL A 33 -8.34 19.62 -14.87
C VAL A 33 -6.82 19.71 -14.99
N ASP A 34 -6.12 19.53 -13.88
CA ASP A 34 -4.66 19.68 -13.86
C ASP A 34 -3.96 18.56 -14.65
N LYS A 35 -4.57 17.37 -14.70
CA LYS A 35 -4.05 16.22 -15.47
C LYS A 35 -4.19 16.46 -16.97
N ILE A 36 -5.32 17.01 -17.41
CA ILE A 36 -5.57 17.39 -18.80
C ILE A 36 -4.69 18.59 -19.18
N GLN A 37 -4.50 19.56 -18.29
CA GLN A 37 -3.61 20.70 -18.53
C GLN A 37 -2.16 20.26 -18.82
N LYS A 38 -1.66 19.20 -18.17
CA LYS A 38 -0.33 18.65 -18.45
C LYS A 38 -0.16 18.14 -19.89
N LEU A 39 -1.25 17.81 -20.60
CA LEU A 39 -1.19 17.41 -22.01
C LEU A 39 -0.69 18.55 -22.90
N GLU A 40 -0.82 19.82 -22.50
CA GLU A 40 -0.28 20.96 -23.27
C GLU A 40 1.24 20.90 -23.46
N ASN A 41 1.95 20.13 -22.63
CA ASN A 41 3.40 19.97 -22.69
C ASN A 41 3.83 18.73 -23.50
N ILE A 42 2.89 18.09 -24.20
CA ILE A 42 3.15 16.92 -25.05
C ILE A 42 2.96 17.34 -26.51
N ASP A 43 4.00 17.15 -27.31
CA ASP A 43 4.08 17.59 -28.71
C ASP A 43 2.86 17.10 -29.53
N ASP A 44 2.43 15.85 -29.31
CA ASP A 44 1.25 15.22 -29.94
C ASP A 44 -0.09 15.92 -29.64
N TYR A 45 -0.14 16.80 -28.64
CA TYR A 45 -1.34 17.55 -28.23
C TYR A 45 -1.30 19.02 -28.64
N GLU A 46 -0.30 19.47 -29.39
CA GLU A 46 -0.18 20.88 -29.79
C GLU A 46 -1.42 21.36 -30.55
N VAL A 47 -1.99 20.51 -31.43
CA VAL A 47 -3.24 20.81 -32.17
C VAL A 47 -4.45 21.02 -31.26
N TYR A 48 -4.42 20.51 -30.02
CA TYR A 48 -5.49 20.64 -29.03
C TYR A 48 -5.21 21.68 -27.96
N LYS A 49 -4.06 22.35 -27.98
CA LYS A 49 -3.63 23.28 -26.93
C LYS A 49 -4.65 24.37 -26.62
N LYS A 50 -5.25 24.98 -27.66
CA LYS A 50 -6.33 25.97 -27.49
C LYS A 50 -7.53 25.37 -26.75
N LYS A 51 -7.98 24.19 -27.18
CA LYS A 51 -9.11 23.46 -26.58
C LYS A 51 -8.83 23.05 -25.13
N ILE A 52 -7.59 22.68 -24.80
CA ILE A 52 -7.20 22.35 -23.43
C ILE A 52 -7.28 23.60 -22.54
N LYS A 53 -6.73 24.73 -22.99
CA LYS A 53 -6.79 26.00 -22.24
C LYS A 53 -8.21 26.47 -21.99
N GLU A 54 -9.06 26.41 -23.02
CA GLU A 54 -10.49 26.73 -22.92
C GLU A 54 -11.19 25.81 -21.91
N TYR A 55 -10.98 24.49 -22.03
CA TYR A 55 -11.53 23.53 -21.08
C TYR A 55 -11.11 23.82 -19.63
N VAL A 56 -9.82 24.08 -19.38
CA VAL A 56 -9.31 24.39 -18.03
C VAL A 56 -9.96 25.66 -17.48
N ALA A 57 -10.08 26.71 -18.29
CA ALA A 57 -10.72 27.96 -17.89
C ALA A 57 -12.21 27.75 -17.58
N ASP A 58 -12.92 27.04 -18.44
CA ASP A 58 -14.35 26.75 -18.29
C ASP A 58 -14.63 25.89 -17.05
N VAL A 59 -13.82 24.87 -16.78
CA VAL A 59 -13.98 24.05 -15.57
C VAL A 59 -13.72 24.87 -14.32
N LYS A 60 -12.69 25.74 -14.30
CA LYS A 60 -12.42 26.62 -13.15
C LYS A 60 -13.59 27.59 -12.90
N LYS A 61 -14.15 28.16 -13.96
CA LYS A 61 -15.35 29.02 -13.86
C LYS A 61 -16.56 28.24 -13.36
N LEU A 62 -16.83 27.07 -13.96
CA LEU A 62 -17.96 26.24 -13.58
C LEU A 62 -17.84 25.75 -12.14
N LYS A 63 -16.64 25.43 -11.66
CA LYS A 63 -16.39 25.05 -10.26
C LYS A 63 -16.83 26.16 -9.29
N LYS A 64 -16.54 27.43 -9.60
CA LYS A 64 -17.02 28.58 -8.82
C LYS A 64 -18.54 28.71 -8.87
N GLU A 65 -19.14 28.53 -10.05
CA GLU A 65 -20.60 28.51 -10.21
C GLU A 65 -21.23 27.38 -9.36
N GLY A 66 -20.57 26.23 -9.25
CA GLY A 66 -21.01 25.10 -8.44
C GLY A 66 -21.04 25.40 -6.95
N PHE A 67 -20.01 26.05 -6.40
CA PHE A 67 -20.03 26.50 -5.00
C PHE A 67 -21.13 27.53 -4.76
N ALA A 68 -21.34 28.46 -5.69
CA ALA A 68 -22.45 29.42 -5.58
C ALA A 68 -23.84 28.74 -5.61
N LEU A 69 -23.98 27.60 -6.29
CA LEU A 69 -25.20 26.78 -6.23
C LEU A 69 -25.37 26.06 -4.88
N ASP A 70 -24.28 25.57 -4.30
CA ASP A 70 -24.30 24.93 -2.97
C ASP A 70 -24.70 25.92 -1.88
N GLU A 71 -24.24 27.16 -1.98
CA GLU A 71 -24.56 28.26 -1.06
C GLU A 71 -25.96 28.86 -1.31
N GLY A 72 -26.65 28.45 -2.37
CA GLY A 72 -27.97 28.98 -2.74
C GLY A 72 -27.96 30.39 -3.33
N VAL A 73 -26.77 30.95 -3.63
CA VAL A 73 -26.59 32.25 -4.29
C VAL A 73 -27.03 32.19 -5.75
N ASN A 74 -26.83 31.05 -6.40
CA ASN A 74 -27.33 30.76 -7.74
C ASN A 74 -28.48 29.75 -7.66
N THR A 75 -29.51 29.92 -8.49
CA THR A 75 -30.68 29.03 -8.54
C THR A 75 -30.79 28.25 -9.85
N ASN A 76 -29.99 28.57 -10.87
CA ASN A 76 -30.10 27.94 -12.20
C ASN A 76 -29.34 26.61 -12.31
N LYS A 77 -29.83 25.60 -11.57
CA LYS A 77 -29.25 24.25 -11.52
C LYS A 77 -29.19 23.57 -12.89
N MET A 78 -30.19 23.77 -13.74
CA MET A 78 -30.26 23.15 -15.07
C MET A 78 -29.22 23.69 -16.03
N GLN A 79 -29.00 25.01 -16.04
CA GLN A 79 -27.95 25.61 -16.87
C GLN A 79 -26.56 25.12 -16.45
N TYR A 80 -26.29 25.06 -15.14
CA TYR A 80 -25.04 24.50 -14.62
C TYR A 80 -24.87 23.04 -15.02
N LEU A 81 -25.88 22.20 -14.83
CA LEU A 81 -25.84 20.79 -15.22
C LEU A 81 -25.55 20.61 -16.72
N ASN A 82 -26.15 21.44 -17.57
CA ASN A 82 -25.91 21.37 -19.02
C ASN A 82 -24.48 21.79 -19.39
N LYS A 83 -23.90 22.80 -18.74
CA LYS A 83 -22.48 23.13 -18.88
C LYS A 83 -21.60 21.97 -18.40
N LEU A 84 -21.94 21.38 -17.26
CA LEU A 84 -21.20 20.25 -16.67
C LEU A 84 -21.17 19.04 -17.60
N ARG A 85 -22.31 18.71 -18.24
CA ARG A 85 -22.41 17.64 -19.25
C ARG A 85 -21.52 17.91 -20.47
N LYS A 86 -21.48 19.13 -20.98
CA LYS A 86 -20.59 19.51 -22.10
C LYS A 86 -19.12 19.37 -21.73
N LEU A 87 -18.73 19.79 -20.53
CA LEU A 87 -17.36 19.61 -20.02
C LEU A 87 -17.03 18.14 -19.77
N SER A 88 -18.00 17.31 -19.34
CA SER A 88 -17.81 15.86 -19.23
C SER A 88 -17.45 15.23 -20.56
N GLN A 89 -18.15 15.59 -21.64
CA GLN A 89 -17.85 15.05 -22.97
C GLN A 89 -16.42 15.42 -23.42
N THR A 90 -15.99 16.65 -23.12
CA THR A 90 -14.64 17.13 -23.42
C THR A 90 -13.58 16.45 -22.56
N ASN A 91 -13.86 16.24 -21.26
CA ASN A 91 -13.03 15.43 -20.36
C ASN A 91 -12.83 14.02 -20.94
N ASP A 92 -13.92 13.36 -21.31
CA ASP A 92 -13.89 11.98 -21.79
C ASP A 92 -13.14 11.88 -23.11
N PHE A 93 -13.23 12.90 -23.98
CA PHE A 93 -12.42 13.01 -25.18
C PHE A 93 -10.92 12.96 -24.84
N PHE A 94 -10.45 13.79 -23.90
CA PHE A 94 -9.03 13.82 -23.52
C PHE A 94 -8.59 12.54 -22.82
N VAL A 95 -9.42 11.95 -21.95
CA VAL A 95 -9.12 10.66 -21.30
C VAL A 95 -8.97 9.56 -22.35
N ARG A 96 -9.89 9.46 -23.31
CA ARG A 96 -9.82 8.46 -24.39
C ARG A 96 -8.62 8.71 -25.30
N SER A 97 -8.37 9.97 -25.65
CA SER A 97 -7.21 10.34 -26.46
C SER A 97 -5.90 9.96 -25.78
N ALA A 98 -5.73 10.26 -24.50
CA ALA A 98 -4.52 9.92 -23.76
C ALA A 98 -4.31 8.40 -23.70
N LYS A 99 -5.39 7.64 -23.49
CA LYS A 99 -5.32 6.17 -23.54
C LYS A 99 -4.90 5.67 -24.91
N ARG A 100 -5.53 6.17 -25.98
CA ARG A 100 -5.18 5.78 -27.36
C ARG A 100 -3.73 6.11 -27.68
N ASN A 101 -3.27 7.31 -27.33
CA ASN A 101 -1.89 7.73 -27.57
C ASN A 101 -0.90 6.92 -26.72
N LEU A 102 -1.30 6.42 -25.56
CA LEU A 102 -0.47 5.50 -24.77
C LEU A 102 -0.33 4.15 -25.48
N ASP A 103 -1.44 3.57 -25.93
CA ASP A 103 -1.41 2.31 -26.68
C ASP A 103 -0.56 2.46 -27.95
N LEU A 104 -0.71 3.57 -28.70
CA LEU A 104 0.14 3.89 -29.86
C LEU A 104 1.61 4.13 -29.50
N ALA A 105 1.90 4.76 -28.36
CA ALA A 105 3.28 4.96 -27.92
C ALA A 105 3.96 3.62 -27.61
N ILE A 106 3.21 2.67 -27.05
CA ILE A 106 3.71 1.31 -26.80
C ILE A 106 3.93 0.57 -28.12
N GLU A 107 2.96 0.61 -29.05
CA GLU A 107 3.03 -0.07 -30.34
C GLU A 107 4.17 0.46 -31.24
N ASN A 108 4.44 1.77 -31.20
CA ASN A 108 5.49 2.41 -31.99
C ASN A 108 6.81 2.58 -31.22
N GLU A 109 6.94 1.95 -30.05
CA GLU A 109 8.13 2.01 -29.19
C GLU A 109 8.58 3.46 -28.87
N ASN A 110 7.63 4.39 -28.76
CA ASN A 110 7.90 5.79 -28.44
C ASN A 110 8.02 6.02 -26.92
N SER A 111 9.19 5.68 -26.38
CA SER A 111 9.54 5.80 -24.95
C SER A 111 9.33 7.20 -24.37
N LYS A 112 9.54 8.26 -25.17
CA LYS A 112 9.35 9.66 -24.77
C LYS A 112 7.87 9.99 -24.57
N LEU A 113 7.02 9.66 -25.55
CA LEU A 113 5.58 9.87 -25.46
C LEU A 113 4.97 9.02 -24.35
N PHE A 114 5.38 7.77 -24.25
CA PHE A 114 4.99 6.85 -23.17
C PHE A 114 5.24 7.47 -21.80
N THR A 115 6.48 7.88 -21.51
CA THR A 115 6.88 8.47 -20.22
C THR A 115 6.08 9.74 -19.91
N ARG A 116 5.85 10.60 -20.91
CA ARG A 116 5.07 11.83 -20.73
C ARG A 116 3.62 11.52 -20.39
N LEU A 117 2.98 10.59 -21.11
CA LEU A 117 1.58 10.23 -20.94
C LEU A 117 1.28 9.61 -19.58
N ILE A 118 2.07 8.63 -19.13
CA ILE A 118 1.84 7.96 -17.84
C ILE A 118 1.98 8.94 -16.66
N ASN A 119 2.89 9.92 -16.79
CA ASN A 119 3.17 10.90 -15.74
C ASN A 119 2.16 12.07 -15.70
N THR A 120 1.23 12.16 -16.67
CA THR A 120 0.10 13.09 -16.56
C THR A 120 -0.83 12.73 -15.41
N GLY A 121 -0.96 11.43 -15.09
CA GLY A 121 -1.92 10.88 -14.14
C GLY A 121 -3.36 10.81 -14.67
N LEU A 122 -3.58 11.07 -15.96
CA LEU A 122 -4.88 10.99 -16.63
C LEU A 122 -5.28 9.55 -16.97
N ILE A 123 -4.29 8.67 -17.15
CA ILE A 123 -4.49 7.24 -17.40
C ILE A 123 -4.90 6.52 -16.12
N ASP A 124 -5.83 5.58 -16.23
CA ASP A 124 -6.21 4.70 -15.12
C ASP A 124 -5.04 3.77 -14.74
N GLU A 125 -4.30 4.17 -13.71
CA GLU A 125 -3.16 3.45 -13.15
C GLU A 125 -3.48 1.97 -12.86
N LYS A 126 -4.69 1.66 -12.39
CA LYS A 126 -5.02 0.28 -12.00
C LYS A 126 -5.19 -0.61 -13.23
N LYS A 127 -5.87 -0.10 -14.25
CA LYS A 127 -6.13 -0.86 -15.48
C LYS A 127 -4.89 -1.01 -16.35
N SER A 128 -4.03 0.00 -16.36
CA SER A 128 -2.84 0.02 -17.23
C SER A 128 -1.56 -0.44 -16.54
N LYS A 129 -1.59 -0.80 -15.25
CA LYS A 129 -0.40 -1.14 -14.46
C LYS A 129 0.53 -2.13 -15.16
N ASN A 130 0.00 -3.28 -15.57
CA ASN A 130 0.82 -4.35 -16.17
C ASN A 130 1.46 -3.86 -17.47
N LYS A 131 0.67 -3.28 -18.38
CA LYS A 131 1.18 -2.69 -19.63
C LYS A 131 2.33 -1.70 -19.40
N ILE A 132 2.19 -0.80 -18.41
CA ILE A 132 3.20 0.21 -18.08
C ILE A 132 4.49 -0.45 -17.58
N ILE A 133 4.37 -1.44 -16.69
CA ILE A 133 5.50 -2.15 -16.12
C ILE A 133 6.20 -3.04 -17.17
N ASP A 134 5.44 -3.75 -17.97
CA ASP A 134 5.96 -4.64 -19.01
C ASP A 134 6.74 -3.83 -20.05
N TYR A 135 6.18 -2.71 -20.50
CA TYR A 135 6.86 -1.82 -21.44
C TYR A 135 8.14 -1.21 -20.83
N TYR A 136 8.09 -0.78 -19.56
CA TYR A 136 9.27 -0.28 -18.85
C TYR A 136 10.40 -1.31 -18.77
N PHE A 137 10.08 -2.56 -18.43
CA PHE A 137 11.11 -3.61 -18.35
C PHE A 137 11.67 -4.01 -19.72
N ALA A 138 10.86 -3.92 -20.78
CA ALA A 138 11.33 -4.16 -22.14
C ALA A 138 12.24 -3.03 -22.67
N HIS A 139 12.06 -1.79 -22.19
CA HIS A 139 12.76 -0.59 -22.69
C HIS A 139 13.46 0.17 -21.55
N SER A 140 14.05 -0.55 -20.60
CA SER A 140 14.60 0.04 -19.37
C SER A 140 15.76 1.00 -19.61
N ASP A 141 16.41 0.88 -20.76
CA ASP A 141 17.53 1.74 -21.17
C ASP A 141 17.05 3.12 -21.66
N GLU A 142 15.80 3.22 -22.12
CA GLU A 142 15.21 4.45 -22.67
C GLU A 142 14.21 5.11 -21.73
N VAL A 143 13.56 4.32 -20.87
CA VAL A 143 12.53 4.78 -19.95
C VAL A 143 13.09 4.93 -18.55
N SER A 144 13.20 6.17 -18.07
CA SER A 144 13.60 6.42 -16.69
C SER A 144 12.56 5.90 -15.69
N ALA A 145 13.03 5.26 -14.61
CA ALA A 145 12.21 4.89 -13.46
C ALA A 145 11.82 6.12 -12.62
N THR A 146 11.07 7.07 -13.19
CA THR A 146 10.60 8.27 -12.48
C THR A 146 9.08 8.30 -12.41
N GLY A 147 8.55 9.14 -11.51
CA GLY A 147 7.11 9.34 -11.37
C GLY A 147 6.34 8.07 -11.05
N LEU A 148 5.44 7.67 -11.95
CA LEU A 148 4.54 6.53 -11.73
C LEU A 148 5.29 5.18 -11.63
N ILE A 149 6.32 4.99 -12.44
CA ILE A 149 7.10 3.75 -12.45
C ILE A 149 7.84 3.59 -11.12
N GLN A 150 8.49 4.66 -10.64
CA GLN A 150 9.17 4.66 -9.34
C GLN A 150 8.22 4.26 -8.22
N LYS A 151 7.00 4.84 -8.20
CA LYS A 151 5.95 4.49 -7.23
C LYS A 151 5.63 3.00 -7.25
N TYR A 152 5.60 2.36 -8.42
CA TYR A 152 5.36 0.91 -8.51
C TYR A 152 6.54 0.08 -8.00
N LEU A 153 7.77 0.45 -8.37
CA LEU A 153 8.98 -0.23 -7.90
C LEU A 153 9.14 -0.13 -6.38
N ASP A 154 8.89 1.05 -5.81
CA ASP A 154 8.96 1.29 -4.36
C ASP A 154 7.90 0.48 -3.60
N ASN A 155 6.68 0.40 -4.13
CA ASN A 155 5.61 -0.38 -3.52
C ASN A 155 5.94 -1.87 -3.54
N ASP A 156 6.53 -2.38 -4.62
CA ASP A 156 6.95 -3.78 -4.70
C ASP A 156 8.10 -4.06 -3.73
N LYS A 157 9.10 -3.17 -3.65
CA LYS A 157 10.21 -3.26 -2.69
C LYS A 157 9.71 -3.29 -1.25
N LYS A 158 8.77 -2.41 -0.89
CA LYS A 158 8.12 -2.40 0.44
C LYS A 158 7.38 -3.72 0.73
N LEU A 159 6.68 -4.27 -0.27
CA LEU A 159 5.96 -5.53 -0.12
C LEU A 159 6.93 -6.70 0.13
N ARG A 160 8.04 -6.77 -0.61
CA ARG A 160 9.09 -7.78 -0.43
C ARG A 160 9.73 -7.69 0.95
N ALA A 161 10.14 -6.50 1.37
CA ALA A 161 10.72 -6.28 2.70
C ALA A 161 9.77 -6.71 3.83
N LYS A 162 8.46 -6.42 3.70
CA LYS A 162 7.45 -6.87 4.68
C LYS A 162 7.31 -8.39 4.72
N LYS A 163 7.39 -9.07 3.57
CA LYS A 163 7.33 -10.54 3.50
C LYS A 163 8.58 -11.17 4.13
N GLU A 164 9.76 -10.64 3.81
CA GLU A 164 11.04 -11.10 4.37
C GLU A 164 11.10 -10.92 5.89
N TYR A 165 10.66 -9.76 6.40
CA TYR A 165 10.55 -9.52 7.84
C TYR A 165 9.61 -10.51 8.53
N LYS A 166 8.46 -10.82 7.94
CA LYS A 166 7.55 -11.84 8.49
C LYS A 166 8.20 -13.23 8.52
N LYS A 167 8.94 -13.59 7.47
CA LYS A 167 9.65 -14.88 7.38
C LYS A 167 10.77 -14.96 8.43
N SER A 168 11.56 -13.90 8.60
CA SER A 168 12.64 -13.87 9.60
C SER A 168 12.09 -13.95 11.02
N LEU A 169 11.00 -13.25 11.32
CA LEU A 169 10.33 -13.31 12.62
C LEU A 169 9.84 -14.74 12.93
N LEU A 170 9.24 -15.41 11.95
CA LEU A 170 8.78 -16.80 12.10
C LEU A 170 9.96 -17.74 12.39
N ASN A 171 11.05 -17.61 11.64
CA ASN A 171 12.26 -18.42 11.84
C ASN A 171 12.88 -18.17 13.23
N SER A 172 12.95 -16.92 13.67
CA SER A 172 13.44 -16.56 15.00
C SER A 172 12.60 -17.20 16.11
N LYS A 173 11.26 -17.18 15.99
CA LYS A 173 10.36 -17.87 16.94
C LYS A 173 10.62 -19.38 16.98
N LYS A 174 10.74 -20.03 15.81
CA LYS A 174 11.04 -21.46 15.73
C LYS A 174 12.38 -21.81 16.40
N LEU A 175 13.41 -21.00 16.19
CA LEU A 175 14.72 -21.20 16.82
C LEU A 175 14.65 -21.07 18.35
N ARG A 176 13.91 -20.08 18.86
CA ARG A 176 13.69 -19.90 20.31
C ARG A 176 12.95 -21.09 20.93
N GLU A 177 11.91 -21.60 20.28
CA GLU A 177 11.19 -22.79 20.76
C GLU A 177 12.08 -24.04 20.75
N LEU A 178 12.86 -24.25 19.68
CA LEU A 178 13.82 -25.37 19.63
C LEU A 178 14.87 -25.27 20.75
N GLU A 179 15.36 -24.06 21.02
CA GLU A 179 16.31 -23.83 22.11
C GLU A 179 15.67 -24.08 23.49
N LYS A 180 14.43 -23.64 23.69
CA LYS A 180 13.66 -23.90 24.91
C LYS A 180 13.46 -25.41 25.13
N ILE A 181 13.05 -26.14 24.09
CA ILE A 181 12.91 -27.61 24.14
C ILE A 181 14.24 -28.28 24.48
N ARG A 182 15.35 -27.83 23.90
CA ARG A 182 16.69 -28.36 24.23
C ARG A 182 17.06 -28.14 25.69
N ARG A 183 16.76 -26.96 26.24
CA ARG A 183 17.02 -26.67 27.66
C ARG A 183 16.17 -27.55 28.58
N ILE A 184 14.88 -27.70 28.29
CA ILE A 184 13.97 -28.57 29.05
C ILE A 184 14.50 -30.01 29.04
N ARG A 185 14.75 -30.58 27.85
CA ARG A 185 15.29 -31.96 27.73
C ARG A 185 16.60 -32.17 28.49
N LYS A 186 17.48 -31.16 28.52
CA LYS A 186 18.74 -31.24 29.28
C LYS A 186 18.47 -31.26 30.78
N ASN A 187 17.54 -30.44 31.26
CA ASN A 187 17.14 -30.41 32.67
C ASN A 187 16.44 -31.71 33.08
N ASP A 188 15.50 -32.21 32.27
CA ASP A 188 14.81 -33.48 32.52
C ASP A 188 15.81 -34.64 32.63
N LYS A 189 16.83 -34.67 31.77
CA LYS A 189 17.90 -35.68 31.83
C LYS A 189 18.70 -35.58 33.14
N LEU A 190 19.06 -34.38 33.57
CA LEU A 190 19.77 -34.17 34.83
C LEU A 190 18.92 -34.55 36.05
N GLU A 191 17.61 -34.31 36.01
CA GLU A 191 16.69 -34.74 37.05
C GLU A 191 16.55 -36.27 37.11
N GLN A 192 16.45 -36.93 35.95
CA GLN A 192 16.45 -38.40 35.86
C GLN A 192 17.73 -39.00 36.44
N GLU A 193 18.91 -38.48 36.07
CA GLU A 193 20.20 -38.95 36.60
C GLU A 193 20.28 -38.77 38.13
N LYS A 194 19.79 -37.65 38.68
CA LYS A 194 19.71 -37.44 40.13
C LYS A 194 18.76 -38.42 40.81
N LEU A 195 17.58 -38.65 40.22
CA LEU A 195 16.59 -39.57 40.75
C LEU A 195 17.14 -41.00 40.78
N GLU A 196 17.82 -41.45 39.71
CA GLU A 196 18.47 -42.76 39.65
C GLU A 196 19.57 -42.91 40.71
N GLN A 197 20.38 -41.87 40.93
CA GLN A 197 21.39 -41.88 41.98
C GLN A 197 20.75 -41.98 43.37
N GLN A 198 19.68 -41.23 43.64
CA GLN A 198 18.95 -41.30 44.90
C GLN A 198 18.32 -42.69 45.12
N LEU A 199 17.68 -43.25 44.09
CA LEU A 199 17.08 -44.57 44.15
C LEU A 199 18.13 -45.66 44.43
N ASN A 200 19.28 -45.58 43.76
CA ASN A 200 20.39 -46.51 43.97
C ASN A 200 20.94 -46.45 45.40
N GLN A 201 21.10 -45.25 45.96
CA GLN A 201 21.52 -45.07 47.34
C GLN A 201 20.49 -45.65 48.32
N GLU A 202 19.20 -45.41 48.09
CA GLU A 202 18.12 -45.93 48.94
C GLU A 202 18.05 -47.46 48.89
N VAL A 203 18.17 -48.06 47.70
CA VAL A 203 18.22 -49.52 47.51
C VAL A 203 19.43 -50.12 48.22
N GLN A 204 20.61 -49.50 48.14
CA GLN A 204 21.78 -49.98 48.87
C GLN A 204 21.60 -49.90 50.38
N LYS A 205 21.02 -48.80 50.89
CA LYS A 205 20.73 -48.64 52.31
C LYS A 205 19.76 -49.72 52.81
N LYS A 206 18.64 -49.95 52.11
CA LYS A 206 17.69 -51.03 52.45
C LYS A 206 18.33 -52.42 52.39
N LYS A 207 19.20 -52.69 51.40
CA LYS A 207 19.96 -53.97 51.36
C LYS A 207 20.86 -54.16 52.57
N LEU A 208 21.50 -53.09 53.06
CA LEU A 208 22.32 -53.14 54.27
C LEU A 208 21.48 -53.38 55.52
N GLU A 209 20.35 -52.69 55.65
CA GLU A 209 19.38 -52.88 56.75
C GLU A 209 18.88 -54.32 56.80
N ILE A 210 18.43 -54.87 55.67
CA ILE A 210 17.98 -56.28 55.57
C ILE A 210 19.08 -57.25 55.98
N ARG A 211 20.34 -57.04 55.54
CA ARG A 211 21.47 -57.91 55.95
C ARG A 211 21.72 -57.83 57.46
N GLN A 212 21.57 -56.65 58.06
CA GLN A 212 21.74 -56.48 59.50
C GLN A 212 20.61 -57.16 60.29
N GLU A 213 19.37 -57.04 59.83
CA GLU A 213 18.22 -57.75 60.42
C GLU A 213 18.36 -59.26 60.31
N GLN A 214 18.72 -59.78 59.12
CA GLN A 214 18.98 -61.20 58.93
C GLN A 214 20.06 -61.73 59.87
N LYS A 215 21.15 -60.98 60.07
CA LYS A 215 22.19 -61.34 61.06
C LYS A 215 21.66 -61.36 62.48
N LYS A 216 20.83 -60.38 62.86
CA LYS A 216 20.20 -60.31 64.19
C LYS A 216 19.24 -61.48 64.42
N GLU A 217 18.43 -61.85 63.44
CA GLU A 217 17.50 -62.99 63.53
C GLU A 217 18.25 -64.32 63.59
N LEU A 218 19.26 -64.53 62.75
CA LEU A 218 20.12 -65.72 62.81
C LEU A 218 20.80 -65.85 64.18
N SER A 219 21.24 -64.75 64.79
CA SER A 219 21.82 -64.74 66.14
C SER A 219 20.83 -65.00 67.28
N LYS A 220 19.52 -64.92 67.02
CA LYS A 220 18.46 -65.26 67.98
C LYS A 220 17.99 -66.72 67.86
N THR A 221 18.43 -67.42 66.81
CA THR A 221 17.96 -68.78 66.47
C THR A 221 19.02 -69.86 66.77
N ILE A 222 20.18 -69.46 67.31
CA ILE A 222 21.26 -70.31 67.83
C ILE A 222 21.32 -70.12 69.34
#